data_AF-A0A8T5TQ36-F1
#
_entry.id   AF-A0A8T5TQ36-F1
#
_cell.length_a   1.000
_cell.length_b   1.000
_cell.length_c   1.000
_cell.angle_alpha   90.00
_cell.angle_beta   90.00
_cell.angle_gamma   90.00
#
_symmetry.space_group_name_H-M   'P 1'
#
loop_
_entity.id
_entity.type
_entity.pdbx_description
1 polymer ?
#
loop_
_entity_poly.entity_id
_entity_poly.type
_entity_poly.pdbx_seq_one_letter_code
_entity_poly.pdbx_strand_id
1 'polypeptide(L)'
;MTEDRFYKENEVKPKSFKDLIKEVHEKGICGECGGCVSFCSAAEIGAIDISTSGLPYYSNEDNCLHCGICYLICPEIHELDKELNEKFNFKPPIGNWSKIVTAQASDPQIQKYATDGGVVTAILIALLENNLINAAIVSKKIGPFQRTPFFAKNKQDIIDAIGTNYNIEGPVSELGKYNTFVPTITELKKVVGSDKMKLAVV
;
A
#
# COMPACT_ATOMS: atom_id res chain seq x y z
N MET A 1 -16.97 -8.10 -41.74
CA MET A 1 -16.63 -9.28 -40.93
C MET A 1 -15.11 -9.38 -40.92
N THR A 2 -14.47 -8.63 -40.04
CA THR A 2 -13.01 -8.50 -39.92
C THR A 2 -12.71 -8.74 -38.44
N GLU A 3 -12.23 -9.94 -38.14
CA GLU A 3 -10.86 -10.16 -37.64
C GLU A 3 -10.68 -9.63 -36.22
N ASP A 4 -10.88 -10.52 -35.24
CA ASP A 4 -10.11 -10.49 -33.99
C ASP A 4 -9.41 -11.84 -33.84
N ARG A 5 -8.27 -11.93 -34.54
CA ARG A 5 -7.19 -12.87 -34.22
C ARG A 5 -6.53 -12.34 -32.95
N PHE A 6 -6.43 -13.16 -31.92
CA PHE A 6 -5.35 -13.26 -30.90
C PHE A 6 -5.91 -13.76 -29.57
N TYR A 7 -6.33 -15.02 -29.50
CA TYR A 7 -6.32 -15.77 -28.24
C TYR A 7 -5.37 -16.94 -28.45
N LYS A 8 -4.16 -16.87 -27.89
CA LYS A 8 -3.22 -18.00 -27.87
C LYS A 8 -3.66 -18.95 -26.75
N GLU A 9 -3.98 -20.19 -27.11
CA GLU A 9 -4.46 -21.29 -26.25
C GLU A 9 -3.54 -21.72 -25.08
N ASN A 10 -2.41 -21.03 -24.84
CA ASN A 10 -1.48 -21.34 -23.74
C ASN A 10 -1.33 -20.18 -22.73
N GLU A 11 -2.29 -19.27 -22.66
CA GLU A 11 -2.27 -18.21 -21.65
C GLU A 11 -2.61 -18.80 -20.28
N VAL A 12 -1.59 -18.91 -19.42
CA VAL A 12 -1.81 -19.21 -17.99
C VAL A 12 -2.69 -18.10 -17.44
N LYS A 13 -3.94 -18.43 -17.10
CA LYS A 13 -4.83 -17.46 -16.47
C LYS A 13 -4.21 -17.03 -15.14
N PRO A 14 -4.07 -15.73 -14.88
CA PRO A 14 -3.53 -15.27 -13.61
C PRO A 14 -4.46 -15.68 -12.48
N LYS A 15 -3.88 -16.03 -11.33
CA LYS A 15 -4.65 -16.27 -10.11
C LYS A 15 -5.43 -15.02 -9.73
N SER A 16 -6.62 -15.23 -9.20
CA SER A 16 -7.63 -14.21 -8.91
C SER A 16 -7.75 -13.93 -7.42
N PHE A 17 -8.62 -12.99 -7.04
CA PHE A 17 -8.92 -12.75 -5.63
C PHE A 17 -9.57 -13.98 -4.95
N LYS A 18 -10.26 -14.84 -5.70
CA LYS A 18 -10.77 -16.12 -5.20
C LYS A 18 -9.65 -17.06 -4.75
N ASP A 19 -8.57 -17.11 -5.52
CA ASP A 19 -7.39 -17.90 -5.15
C ASP A 19 -6.72 -17.30 -3.92
N LEU A 20 -6.70 -15.96 -3.81
CA LEU A 20 -6.18 -15.28 -2.63
C LEU A 20 -6.99 -15.61 -1.37
N ILE A 21 -8.33 -15.61 -1.46
CA ILE A 21 -9.21 -16.01 -0.36
C ILE A 21 -8.83 -17.41 0.15
N LYS A 22 -8.70 -18.38 -0.77
CA LYS A 22 -8.36 -19.76 -0.42
C LYS A 22 -6.95 -19.91 0.17
N GLU A 23 -5.97 -19.23 -0.41
CA GLU A 23 -4.57 -19.42 -0.05
C GLU A 23 -4.15 -18.62 1.19
N VAL A 24 -4.84 -17.51 1.49
CA VAL A 24 -4.47 -16.54 2.54
C VAL A 24 -5.60 -16.35 3.56
N HIS A 25 -6.82 -16.01 3.13
CA HIS A 25 -7.91 -15.68 4.07
C HIS A 25 -8.38 -16.93 4.84
N GLU A 26 -8.66 -18.03 4.14
CA GLU A 26 -9.13 -19.29 4.75
C GLU A 26 -8.08 -19.92 5.68
N LYS A 27 -6.80 -19.58 5.49
CA LYS A 27 -5.70 -20.01 6.36
C LYS A 27 -5.47 -19.08 7.56
N GLY A 28 -6.19 -17.95 7.64
CA GLY A 28 -6.07 -17.00 8.76
C GLY A 28 -4.76 -16.22 8.80
N ILE A 29 -4.08 -16.05 7.66
CA ILE A 29 -2.79 -15.33 7.57
C ILE A 29 -2.93 -13.96 6.89
N CYS A 30 -4.16 -13.52 6.61
CA CYS A 30 -4.40 -12.18 6.08
C CYS A 30 -4.08 -11.12 7.15
N GLY A 31 -3.15 -10.21 6.86
CA GLY A 31 -2.83 -9.07 7.71
C GLY A 31 -3.77 -7.86 7.54
N GLU A 32 -4.89 -8.01 6.84
CA GLU A 32 -5.95 -7.00 6.63
C GLU A 32 -5.44 -5.62 6.18
N CYS A 33 -4.33 -5.60 5.41
CA CYS A 33 -3.66 -4.35 5.03
C CYS A 33 -4.45 -3.51 4.03
N GLY A 34 -5.42 -4.11 3.32
CA GLY A 34 -6.25 -3.44 2.31
C GLY A 34 -5.63 -3.35 0.91
N GLY A 35 -4.42 -3.89 0.68
CA GLY A 35 -3.73 -3.77 -0.60
C GLY A 35 -4.54 -4.32 -1.79
N CYS A 36 -5.18 -5.48 -1.64
CA CYS A 36 -6.02 -6.08 -2.68
C CYS A 36 -7.23 -5.21 -3.06
N VAL A 37 -7.78 -4.42 -2.14
CA VAL A 37 -8.84 -3.44 -2.41
C VAL A 37 -8.25 -2.23 -3.11
N SER A 38 -7.19 -1.64 -2.55
CA SER A 38 -6.61 -0.39 -3.03
C SER A 38 -5.99 -0.48 -4.43
N PHE A 39 -5.44 -1.63 -4.81
CA PHE A 39 -4.81 -1.85 -6.12
C PHE A 39 -5.72 -2.54 -7.13
N CYS A 40 -6.93 -2.94 -6.75
CA CYS A 40 -7.89 -3.47 -7.69
C CYS A 40 -8.45 -2.33 -8.55
N SER A 41 -8.13 -2.33 -9.85
CA SER A 41 -8.70 -1.35 -10.81
C SER A 41 -10.21 -1.47 -10.95
N ALA A 42 -10.80 -2.58 -10.49
CA ALA A 42 -12.24 -2.80 -10.44
C ALA A 42 -12.86 -2.48 -9.05
N ALA A 43 -12.09 -1.92 -8.10
CA ALA A 43 -12.63 -1.51 -6.80
C ALA A 43 -13.67 -0.39 -6.95
N GLU A 44 -13.46 0.56 -7.87
CA GLU A 44 -14.42 1.66 -8.13
C GLU A 44 -15.77 1.17 -8.69
N ILE A 45 -15.76 0.03 -9.39
CA ILE A 45 -16.98 -0.64 -9.86
C ILE A 45 -17.47 -1.68 -8.84
N GLY A 46 -16.91 -1.75 -7.64
CA GLY A 46 -17.40 -2.59 -6.56
C GLY A 46 -17.11 -4.07 -6.74
N ALA A 47 -15.94 -4.45 -7.26
CA ALA A 47 -15.55 -5.86 -7.32
C ALA A 47 -15.14 -6.41 -5.94
N ILE A 48 -14.31 -5.66 -5.21
CA ILE A 48 -13.79 -6.03 -3.89
C ILE A 48 -14.06 -4.86 -2.94
N ASP A 49 -14.47 -5.17 -1.72
CA ASP A 49 -14.65 -4.19 -0.64
C ASP A 49 -14.02 -4.71 0.65
N ILE A 50 -13.95 -3.87 1.68
CA ILE A 50 -13.42 -4.20 3.00
C ILE A 50 -14.55 -4.33 4.02
N SER A 51 -14.57 -5.41 4.78
CA SER A 51 -15.57 -5.60 5.83
C SER A 51 -15.32 -4.63 7.00
N THR A 52 -16.30 -4.53 7.90
CA THR A 52 -16.12 -3.79 9.16
C THR A 52 -15.04 -4.38 10.07
N SER A 53 -14.69 -5.66 9.87
CA SER A 53 -13.60 -6.31 10.58
C SER A 53 -12.24 -6.10 9.93
N GLY A 54 -12.15 -5.42 8.78
CA GLY A 54 -10.91 -5.21 8.04
C GLY A 54 -10.62 -6.27 6.96
N LEU A 55 -11.35 -7.39 6.96
CA LEU A 55 -11.13 -8.48 6.02
C LEU A 55 -11.70 -8.14 4.62
N PRO A 56 -10.90 -8.14 3.55
CA PRO A 56 -11.40 -7.91 2.20
C PRO A 56 -12.30 -9.05 1.70
N TYR A 57 -13.34 -8.72 0.93
CA TYR A 57 -14.29 -9.68 0.37
C TYR A 57 -14.79 -9.24 -1.01
N TYR A 58 -15.34 -10.18 -1.78
CA TYR A 58 -16.00 -9.85 -3.04
C TYR A 58 -17.33 -9.17 -2.74
N SER A 59 -17.45 -7.87 -3.07
CA SER A 59 -18.72 -7.16 -3.03
C SER A 59 -19.57 -7.49 -4.27
N ASN A 60 -18.93 -7.65 -5.44
CA ASN A 60 -19.54 -8.18 -6.65
C ASN A 60 -18.50 -8.92 -7.52
N GLU A 61 -18.52 -10.25 -7.52
CA GLU A 61 -17.56 -11.06 -8.29
C GLU A 61 -17.69 -10.83 -9.81
N ASP A 62 -18.88 -10.51 -10.32
CA ASP A 62 -19.11 -10.27 -11.76
C ASP A 62 -18.37 -9.03 -12.28
N ASN A 63 -18.03 -8.11 -11.39
CA ASN A 63 -17.26 -6.91 -11.73
C ASN A 63 -15.73 -7.18 -11.74
N CYS A 64 -15.29 -8.40 -11.39
CA CYS A 64 -13.88 -8.77 -11.40
C CYS A 64 -13.35 -8.92 -12.83
N LEU A 65 -12.28 -8.18 -13.15
CA LEU A 65 -11.59 -8.30 -14.45
C LEU A 65 -10.67 -9.51 -14.55
N HIS A 66 -10.57 -10.33 -13.49
CA HIS A 66 -9.66 -11.48 -13.41
C HIS A 66 -8.19 -11.16 -13.80
N CYS A 67 -7.70 -9.97 -13.45
CA CYS A 67 -6.35 -9.51 -13.81
C CYS A 67 -5.24 -10.02 -12.87
N GLY A 68 -5.59 -10.50 -11.68
CA GLY A 68 -4.68 -11.07 -10.69
C GLY A 68 -3.80 -10.09 -9.90
N ILE A 69 -3.93 -8.78 -10.13
CA ILE A 69 -3.16 -7.76 -9.38
C ILE A 69 -3.38 -7.88 -7.86
N CYS A 70 -4.63 -8.08 -7.44
CA CYS A 70 -5.00 -8.26 -6.04
C CYS A 70 -4.33 -9.48 -5.38
N TYR A 71 -4.06 -10.54 -6.16
CA TYR A 71 -3.36 -11.72 -5.72
C TYR A 71 -1.85 -11.45 -5.61
N LEU A 72 -1.25 -10.91 -6.66
CA LEU A 72 0.21 -10.67 -6.76
C LEU A 72 0.73 -9.56 -5.84
N ILE A 73 -0.13 -8.64 -5.38
CA ILE A 73 0.26 -7.56 -4.45
C ILE A 73 0.23 -8.00 -2.98
N CYS A 74 -0.37 -9.16 -2.67
CA CYS A 74 -0.48 -9.62 -1.30
C CYS A 74 0.90 -10.03 -0.75
N PRO A 75 1.32 -9.52 0.42
CA PRO A 75 2.62 -9.87 1.01
C PRO A 75 2.79 -11.36 1.36
N GLU A 76 1.69 -12.09 1.55
CA GLU A 76 1.69 -13.53 1.82
C GLU A 76 1.84 -14.39 0.55
N ILE A 77 1.89 -13.76 -0.62
CA ILE A 77 2.04 -14.41 -1.92
C ILE A 77 3.47 -14.18 -2.42
N HIS A 78 4.20 -15.27 -2.64
CA HIS A 78 5.62 -15.28 -2.98
C HIS A 78 5.92 -15.65 -4.44
N GLU A 79 4.91 -15.62 -5.32
CA GLU A 79 5.07 -16.05 -6.73
C GLU A 79 6.13 -15.25 -7.49
N LEU A 80 6.30 -13.96 -7.14
CA LEU A 80 7.25 -13.06 -7.78
C LEU A 80 8.60 -12.95 -7.05
N ASP A 81 8.78 -13.59 -5.90
CA ASP A 81 9.96 -13.38 -5.04
C ASP A 81 11.27 -13.62 -5.78
N LYS A 82 11.35 -14.71 -6.56
CA LYS A 82 12.56 -15.02 -7.33
C LYS A 82 12.87 -13.92 -8.35
N GLU A 83 11.89 -13.53 -9.15
CA GLU A 83 12.06 -12.50 -10.18
C GLU A 83 12.42 -11.15 -9.56
N LEU A 84 11.73 -10.75 -8.49
CA LEU A 84 11.99 -9.51 -7.77
C LEU A 84 13.39 -9.53 -7.13
N ASN A 85 13.79 -10.63 -6.51
CA ASN A 85 15.10 -10.75 -5.90
C ASN A 85 16.23 -10.67 -6.94
N GLU A 86 16.08 -11.33 -8.10
CA GLU A 86 17.04 -11.23 -9.20
C GLU A 86 17.09 -9.81 -9.78
N LYS A 87 15.92 -9.23 -10.08
CA LYS A 87 15.77 -7.88 -10.66
C LYS A 87 16.36 -6.79 -9.78
N PHE A 88 16.13 -6.87 -8.48
CA PHE A 88 16.60 -5.89 -7.51
C PHE A 88 17.92 -6.31 -6.84
N ASN A 89 18.56 -7.39 -7.30
CA ASN A 89 19.81 -7.93 -6.77
C ASN A 89 19.77 -8.10 -5.24
N PHE A 90 18.65 -8.56 -4.70
CA PHE A 90 18.44 -8.69 -3.26
C PHE A 90 19.48 -9.63 -2.64
N LYS A 91 20.03 -9.25 -1.49
CA LYS A 91 20.99 -10.05 -0.74
C LYS A 91 20.51 -10.26 0.69
N PRO A 92 20.30 -11.50 1.15
CA PRO A 92 19.93 -11.75 2.53
C PRO A 92 21.02 -11.27 3.52
N PRO A 93 20.65 -10.93 4.78
CA PRO A 93 19.32 -11.07 5.37
C PRO A 93 18.41 -9.84 5.23
N ILE A 94 18.96 -8.66 4.89
CA ILE A 94 18.24 -7.38 4.93
C ILE A 94 18.17 -6.64 3.59
N GLY A 95 18.60 -7.29 2.50
CA GLY A 95 18.60 -6.72 1.16
C GLY A 95 19.76 -5.77 0.90
N ASN A 96 19.55 -4.85 -0.05
CA ASN A 96 20.54 -3.87 -0.46
C ASN A 96 20.42 -2.58 0.36
N TRP A 97 21.55 -2.10 0.86
CA TRP A 97 21.65 -0.85 1.61
C TRP A 97 22.88 -0.07 1.17
N SER A 98 22.78 1.27 1.22
CA SER A 98 23.93 2.16 0.96
C SER A 98 24.67 2.51 2.26
N LYS A 99 23.92 2.72 3.35
CA LYS A 99 24.47 3.02 4.67
C LYS A 99 23.54 2.52 5.78
N ILE A 100 24.12 2.01 6.86
CA ILE A 100 23.40 1.66 8.09
C ILE A 100 23.90 2.58 9.20
N VAL A 101 22.97 3.24 9.89
CA VAL A 101 23.28 4.19 10.98
C VAL A 101 22.29 4.03 12.13
N THR A 102 22.73 4.38 13.32
CA THR A 102 21.86 4.64 14.47
C THR A 102 21.57 6.14 14.51
N ALA A 103 20.30 6.52 14.63
CA ALA A 103 19.87 7.91 14.64
C ALA A 103 18.73 8.14 15.63
N GLN A 104 18.64 9.37 16.12
CA GLN A 104 17.55 9.85 16.98
C GLN A 104 17.21 11.28 16.55
N ALA A 105 15.92 11.60 16.54
CA ALA A 105 15.41 12.94 16.29
C ALA A 105 15.97 13.92 17.32
N SER A 106 16.39 15.11 16.89
CA SER A 106 16.89 16.15 17.80
C SER A 106 15.79 16.99 18.45
N ASP A 107 14.56 16.93 17.93
CA ASP A 107 13.41 17.69 18.44
C ASP A 107 12.88 17.06 19.75
N PRO A 108 12.92 17.78 20.89
CA PRO A 108 12.45 17.26 22.17
C PRO A 108 10.97 16.87 22.18
N GLN A 109 10.13 17.50 21.35
CA GLN A 109 8.72 17.13 21.24
C GLN A 109 8.57 15.74 20.62
N ILE A 110 9.37 15.43 19.59
CA ILE A 110 9.38 14.11 18.96
C ILE A 110 9.91 13.07 19.95
N GLN A 111 11.04 13.35 20.61
CA GLN A 111 11.64 12.44 21.58
C GLN A 111 10.69 12.08 22.73
N LYS A 112 9.85 13.02 23.17
CA LYS A 112 8.91 12.82 24.27
C LYS A 112 7.84 11.76 23.98
N TYR A 113 7.41 11.63 22.72
CA TYR A 113 6.27 10.78 22.35
C TYR A 113 6.67 9.59 21.45
N ALA A 114 7.86 9.64 20.82
CA ALA A 114 8.33 8.59 19.95
C ALA A 114 8.52 7.25 20.68
N THR A 115 8.21 6.15 20.00
CA THR A 115 8.45 4.80 20.52
C THR A 115 9.93 4.47 20.62
N ASP A 116 10.72 4.91 19.63
CA ASP A 116 12.16 4.71 19.56
C ASP A 116 12.89 6.04 19.33
N GLY A 117 13.77 6.12 18.32
CA GLY A 117 14.49 7.34 17.97
C GLY A 117 13.65 8.44 17.31
N GLY A 118 12.37 8.20 16.97
CA GLY A 118 11.52 9.21 16.31
C GLY A 118 11.95 9.60 14.89
N VAL A 119 12.80 8.77 14.27
CA VAL A 119 13.44 9.06 12.97
C VAL A 119 12.41 9.23 11.85
N VAL A 120 11.42 8.34 11.78
CA VAL A 120 10.37 8.39 10.75
C VAL A 120 9.59 9.69 10.83
N THR A 121 9.13 10.06 12.04
CA THR A 121 8.44 11.33 12.30
C THR A 121 9.29 12.54 11.88
N ALA A 122 10.57 12.56 12.27
CA ALA A 122 11.48 13.66 11.92
C ALA A 122 11.69 13.78 10.40
N ILE A 123 11.84 12.65 9.68
CA ILE A 123 11.97 12.62 8.23
C ILE A 123 10.69 13.17 7.58
N LEU A 124 9.50 12.70 7.98
CA LEU A 124 8.25 13.17 7.39
C LEU A 124 8.03 14.67 7.58
N ILE A 125 8.33 15.19 8.78
CA ILE A 125 8.24 16.63 9.07
C ILE A 125 9.22 17.40 8.18
N ALA A 126 10.47 16.96 8.11
CA ALA A 126 11.48 17.61 7.27
C ALA A 126 11.08 17.59 5.78
N LEU A 127 10.53 16.48 5.28
CA LEU A 127 10.06 16.37 3.90
C LEU A 127 8.89 17.35 3.61
N LEU A 128 7.94 17.50 4.56
CA LEU A 128 6.84 18.48 4.42
C LEU A 128 7.34 19.92 4.46
N GLU A 129 8.14 20.28 5.46
CA GLU A 129 8.63 21.66 5.65
C GLU A 129 9.51 22.12 4.47
N ASN A 130 10.22 21.19 3.83
CA ASN A 130 11.03 21.46 2.65
C ASN A 130 10.26 21.31 1.31
N ASN A 131 8.94 21.12 1.35
CA ASN A 131 8.08 20.94 0.16
C ASN A 131 8.51 19.78 -0.76
N LEU A 132 9.13 18.74 -0.19
CA LEU A 132 9.53 17.53 -0.92
C LEU A 132 8.35 16.55 -1.05
N ILE A 133 7.41 16.59 -0.12
CA ILE A 133 6.11 15.92 -0.19
C ILE A 133 4.99 16.95 0.05
N ASN A 134 3.80 16.67 -0.49
CA ASN A 134 2.59 17.46 -0.25
C ASN A 134 1.82 16.96 0.98
N ALA A 135 1.93 15.67 1.29
CA ALA A 135 1.29 15.03 2.43
C ALA A 135 1.95 13.68 2.75
N ALA A 136 1.61 13.13 3.91
CA ALA A 136 1.95 11.78 4.32
C ALA A 136 0.69 11.02 4.74
N ILE A 137 0.56 9.75 4.33
CA ILE A 137 -0.40 8.83 4.93
C ILE A 137 0.28 8.22 6.14
N VAL A 138 -0.35 8.40 7.30
CA VAL A 138 0.15 7.98 8.61
C VAL A 138 -0.93 7.23 9.37
N SER A 139 -0.53 6.37 10.30
CA SER A 139 -1.45 5.71 11.23
C SER A 139 -1.74 6.64 12.42
N LYS A 140 -2.86 7.38 12.40
CA LYS A 140 -3.22 8.36 13.44
C LYS A 140 -3.96 7.70 14.60
N LYS A 141 -3.57 8.05 15.82
CA LYS A 141 -4.23 7.59 17.04
C LYS A 141 -5.62 8.21 17.20
N ILE A 142 -6.64 7.38 17.34
CA ILE A 142 -8.03 7.79 17.65
C ILE A 142 -8.51 7.26 19.01
N GLY A 143 -7.76 6.35 19.63
CA GLY A 143 -8.03 5.83 20.97
C GLY A 143 -6.78 5.17 21.59
N PRO A 144 -6.87 4.63 22.83
CA PRO A 144 -5.73 3.97 23.49
C PRO A 144 -5.09 2.85 22.66
N PHE A 145 -5.93 2.10 21.94
CA PHE A 145 -5.55 0.99 21.08
C PHE A 145 -6.37 1.05 19.79
N GLN A 146 -6.49 2.22 19.16
CA GLN A 146 -7.22 2.35 17.91
C GLN A 146 -6.52 3.36 17.03
N ARG A 147 -6.32 3.01 15.76
CA ARG A 147 -5.63 3.86 14.81
C ARG A 147 -6.21 3.77 13.42
N THR A 148 -6.49 4.93 12.84
CA THR A 148 -7.02 5.02 11.48
C THR A 148 -5.96 5.56 10.52
N PRO A 149 -5.94 5.14 9.24
CA PRO A 149 -5.12 5.80 8.25
C PRO A 149 -5.55 7.27 8.14
N PHE A 150 -4.59 8.19 8.13
CA PHE A 150 -4.85 9.62 8.14
C PHE A 150 -3.94 10.35 7.17
N PHE A 151 -4.53 11.31 6.47
CA PHE A 151 -3.85 12.12 5.48
C PHE A 151 -3.25 13.37 6.13
N ALA A 152 -2.01 13.28 6.59
CA ALA A 152 -1.29 14.37 7.24
C ALA A 152 -0.77 15.39 6.23
N LYS A 153 -1.22 16.64 6.34
CA LYS A 153 -0.83 17.76 5.44
C LYS A 153 0.07 18.79 6.11
N ASN A 154 0.25 18.69 7.43
CA ASN A 154 1.06 19.63 8.20
C ASN A 154 1.85 18.91 9.31
N LYS A 155 2.78 19.63 9.94
CA LYS A 155 3.62 19.11 11.03
C LYS A 155 2.80 18.56 12.20
N GLN A 156 1.73 19.26 12.61
CA GLN A 156 0.92 18.83 13.75
C GLN A 156 0.21 17.51 13.46
N ASP A 157 -0.28 17.32 12.24
CA ASP A 157 -0.90 16.06 11.83
C ASP A 157 0.05 14.87 11.98
N ILE A 158 1.34 15.05 11.65
CA ILE A 158 2.37 14.02 11.82
C ILE A 158 2.66 13.80 13.32
N ILE A 159 2.74 14.86 14.11
CA ILE A 159 2.97 14.78 15.55
C ILE A 159 1.84 13.99 16.24
N ASP A 160 0.59 14.21 15.84
CA ASP A 160 -0.57 13.49 16.38
C ASP A 160 -0.53 11.97 16.06
N ALA A 161 0.25 11.55 15.07
CA ALA A 161 0.41 10.16 14.67
C ALA A 161 1.64 9.46 15.30
N ILE A 162 2.41 10.16 16.15
CA ILE A 162 3.64 9.61 16.74
C ILE A 162 3.37 8.31 17.52
N GLY A 163 4.33 7.40 17.41
CA GLY A 163 4.39 6.14 18.16
C GLY A 163 3.90 4.95 17.35
N THR A 164 4.09 3.76 17.92
CA THR A 164 3.71 2.48 17.31
C THR A 164 2.45 1.93 17.99
N ASN A 165 1.64 1.21 17.21
CA ASN A 165 0.54 0.40 17.70
C ASN A 165 0.58 -0.97 17.00
N TYR A 166 0.14 -2.03 17.67
CA TYR A 166 0.22 -3.42 17.19
C TYR A 166 -1.13 -3.98 16.73
N ASN A 167 -2.14 -3.13 16.54
CA ASN A 167 -3.42 -3.56 16.01
C ASN A 167 -3.38 -3.72 14.50
N ILE A 168 -4.22 -4.65 14.04
CA ILE A 168 -4.50 -4.89 12.65
C ILE A 168 -5.60 -3.90 12.24
N GLU A 169 -5.22 -2.75 11.69
CA GLU A 169 -6.14 -1.83 11.03
C GLU A 169 -5.49 -1.40 9.70
N GLY A 170 -6.14 -1.71 8.58
CA GLY A 170 -5.56 -1.62 7.23
C GLY A 170 -5.05 -0.22 6.86
N PRO A 171 -3.72 0.05 6.92
CA PRO A 171 -3.17 1.39 6.70
C PRO A 171 -3.28 1.84 5.25
N VAL A 172 -3.53 0.89 4.33
CA VAL A 172 -3.45 1.07 2.89
C VAL A 172 -4.83 1.18 2.24
N SER A 173 -5.93 0.92 2.96
CA SER A 173 -7.31 1.01 2.41
C SER A 173 -7.63 2.41 1.87
N GLU A 174 -7.19 3.45 2.57
CA GLU A 174 -7.35 4.85 2.14
C GLU A 174 -6.54 5.19 0.89
N LEU A 175 -5.51 4.41 0.53
CA LEU A 175 -4.81 4.63 -0.74
C LEU A 175 -5.75 4.47 -1.92
N GLY A 176 -6.78 3.63 -1.88
CA GLY A 176 -7.72 3.48 -3.00
C GLY A 176 -8.33 4.81 -3.47
N LYS A 177 -8.54 5.78 -2.56
CA LYS A 177 -9.05 7.13 -2.88
C LYS A 177 -8.04 8.04 -3.58
N TYR A 178 -6.76 7.72 -3.47
CA TYR A 178 -5.63 8.48 -4.01
C TYR A 178 -4.82 7.66 -5.01
N ASN A 179 -5.23 6.42 -5.27
CA ASN A 179 -4.43 5.50 -6.04
C ASN A 179 -4.60 5.82 -7.51
N THR A 180 -3.62 6.55 -8.02
CA THR A 180 -3.41 6.68 -9.45
C THR A 180 -2.70 5.43 -9.98
N PHE A 181 -3.06 4.19 -9.57
CA PHE A 181 -2.48 2.94 -10.13
C PHE A 181 -2.80 2.70 -11.62
N VAL A 182 -3.11 3.80 -12.32
CA VAL A 182 -2.83 4.07 -13.72
C VAL A 182 -1.45 4.78 -13.89
N PRO A 183 -0.28 4.20 -13.52
CA PRO A 183 0.99 4.65 -14.06
C PRO A 183 1.63 3.59 -14.97
N THR A 184 1.10 2.36 -14.99
CA THR A 184 1.62 1.25 -15.80
C THR A 184 1.26 1.39 -17.28
N ILE A 185 0.19 2.13 -17.61
CA ILE A 185 -0.07 2.57 -18.99
C ILE A 185 0.59 3.93 -19.18
N THR A 186 1.82 3.91 -19.67
CA THR A 186 2.61 5.11 -20.01
C THR A 186 1.84 6.07 -20.93
N GLU A 187 0.93 5.56 -21.76
CA GLU A 187 0.05 6.32 -22.65
C GLU A 187 -1.00 7.17 -21.91
N LEU A 188 -1.52 6.72 -20.76
CA LEU A 188 -2.58 7.45 -20.01
C LEU A 188 -2.03 8.65 -19.24
N LYS A 189 -0.71 8.68 -18.96
CA LYS A 189 -0.03 9.87 -18.40
C LYS A 189 -0.05 11.09 -19.34
N LYS A 190 -0.27 10.88 -20.65
CA LYS A 190 -0.34 11.96 -21.65
C LYS A 190 -1.72 12.64 -21.67
N VAL A 191 -2.75 11.97 -21.17
CA VAL A 191 -4.16 12.41 -21.22
C VAL A 191 -4.61 12.99 -19.88
N VAL A 192 -4.17 12.39 -18.77
CA VAL A 192 -4.47 12.88 -17.41
C VAL A 192 -3.37 13.86 -17.00
N GLY A 193 -3.62 15.15 -17.22
CA GLY A 193 -2.82 16.24 -16.67
C GLY A 193 -2.80 16.14 -15.14
N SER A 194 -1.79 15.47 -14.60
CA SER A 194 -1.65 15.28 -13.16
C SER A 194 -0.67 16.32 -12.61
N ASP A 195 -1.19 17.27 -11.83
CA ASP A 195 -0.41 17.86 -10.75
C ASP A 195 0.00 16.69 -9.83
N LYS A 196 1.22 16.19 -10.01
CA LYS A 196 1.70 14.98 -9.33
C LYS A 196 1.83 15.27 -7.84
N MET A 197 0.80 14.92 -7.08
CA MET A 197 0.84 14.93 -5.63
C MET A 197 1.95 13.97 -5.15
N LYS A 198 2.94 14.51 -4.45
CA LYS A 198 4.01 13.75 -3.82
C LYS A 198 3.56 13.30 -2.45
N LEU A 199 3.37 12.00 -2.26
CA LEU A 199 2.91 11.41 -1.01
C LEU A 199 4.00 10.54 -0.39
N ALA A 200 4.19 10.67 0.92
CA ALA A 200 4.85 9.64 1.71
C ALA A 200 3.79 8.68 2.28
N VAL A 201 4.13 7.40 2.41
CA VAL A 201 3.27 6.37 3.03
C VAL A 201 4.11 5.67 4.08
N VAL A 202 3.59 5.60 5.32
CA VAL A 202 4.27 5.03 6.49
C VAL A 202 3.33 4.16 7.28
#